data_AF-A0A3L7YAI1-F1
#
_entry.id   AF-A0A3L7YAI1-F1
#
_cell.length_a   1.000
_cell.length_b   1.000
_cell.length_c   1.000
_cell.angle_alpha   90.00
_cell.angle_beta   90.00
_cell.angle_gamma   90.00
#
_symmetry.space_group_name_H-M   'P 1'
#
loop_
_entity.id
_entity.type
_entity.pdbx_description
1 polymer ?
#
loop_
_entity_poly.entity_id
_entity_poly.type
_entity_poly.pdbx_seq_one_letter_code
_entity_poly.pdbx_strand_id
1 'polypeptide(L)'
;MKMREVELIGVPCDFGAGRRGVDMGPSALRYAGLAAGLQALGHSVLDAGDLPLVHVPAGRAEPEPRLRHLAEVLAMSRQIAERTAASVGRGCLPLVLGGDHSVALGAVCGAAHNHTLGVLWVDAHGDFNTVESSPSGNIHGMPLAALCGLGDKRLSALGARVPAVQPQHVALLGVRNLDAGEHTLLRTAGVAVYDMAHIDRFGMAASMEAALAHVLGNCDGLYLSLDVDALDPLYAPGVGTPVPGGLSYR
;
A
#
# COMPACT_ATOMS: atom_id res chain seq x y z
N MET A 1 -16.65 6.42 -20.21
CA MET A 1 -15.49 6.04 -19.38
C MET A 1 -14.29 5.85 -20.30
N LYS A 2 -13.08 6.29 -19.92
CA LYS A 2 -11.88 6.07 -20.75
C LYS A 2 -11.49 4.59 -20.63
N MET A 3 -11.58 3.84 -21.73
CA MET A 3 -11.11 2.46 -21.78
C MET A 3 -9.63 2.42 -21.44
N ARG A 4 -9.23 1.47 -20.59
CA ARG A 4 -7.84 1.26 -20.19
C ARG A 4 -7.51 -0.22 -20.33
N GLU A 5 -6.25 -0.50 -20.59
CA GLU A 5 -5.66 -1.81 -20.39
C GLU A 5 -5.21 -1.90 -18.92
N VAL A 6 -5.74 -2.89 -18.20
CA VAL A 6 -5.47 -3.14 -16.79
C VAL A 6 -4.63 -4.41 -16.69
N GLU A 7 -3.50 -4.33 -16.01
CA GLU A 7 -2.68 -5.50 -15.71
C GLU A 7 -2.86 -5.91 -14.25
N LEU A 8 -3.45 -7.08 -14.02
CA LEU A 8 -3.56 -7.65 -12.66
C LEU A 8 -2.22 -8.30 -12.31
N ILE A 9 -1.64 -7.92 -11.18
CA ILE A 9 -0.35 -8.46 -10.69
C ILE A 9 -0.59 -9.02 -9.29
N GLY A 10 -0.66 -10.33 -9.15
CA GLY A 10 -0.84 -10.95 -7.85
C GLY A 10 0.47 -11.08 -7.07
N VAL A 11 0.41 -10.79 -5.77
CA VAL A 11 1.55 -10.86 -4.86
C VAL A 11 1.10 -11.56 -3.57
N PRO A 12 1.13 -12.91 -3.54
CA PRO A 12 0.65 -13.69 -2.40
C PRO A 12 1.65 -13.70 -1.23
N CYS A 13 1.95 -12.52 -0.68
CA CYS A 13 2.96 -12.31 0.37
C CYS A 13 2.34 -12.20 1.78
N ASP A 14 2.87 -12.92 2.76
CA ASP A 14 2.50 -12.84 4.18
C ASP A 14 3.69 -12.61 5.13
N PHE A 15 4.83 -12.14 4.60
CA PHE A 15 6.08 -11.97 5.35
C PHE A 15 6.07 -10.75 6.28
N GLY A 16 5.51 -9.63 5.81
CA GLY A 16 5.62 -8.31 6.42
C GLY A 16 4.84 -8.18 7.73
N ALA A 17 3.73 -8.91 7.89
CA ALA A 17 2.88 -8.88 9.08
C ALA A 17 3.17 -10.00 10.10
N GLY A 18 3.86 -11.07 9.68
CA GLY A 18 4.08 -12.25 10.51
C GLY A 18 2.80 -13.07 10.81
N ARG A 19 1.70 -12.78 10.12
CA ARG A 19 0.42 -13.52 10.19
C ARG A 19 0.14 -14.16 8.84
N ARG A 20 0.00 -15.49 8.84
CA ARG A 20 -0.37 -16.26 7.65
C ARG A 20 -1.82 -16.04 7.26
N GLY A 21 -2.11 -16.11 5.96
CA GLY A 21 -3.46 -16.14 5.39
C GLY A 21 -3.77 -14.97 4.46
N VAL A 22 -3.02 -13.87 4.54
CA VAL A 22 -3.15 -12.75 3.59
C VAL A 22 -2.59 -13.10 2.21
N ASP A 23 -1.69 -14.08 2.12
CA ASP A 23 -1.20 -14.68 0.89
C ASP A 23 -2.33 -15.23 -0.02
N MET A 24 -3.49 -15.57 0.55
CA MET A 24 -4.67 -16.01 -0.21
C MET A 24 -5.46 -14.86 -0.86
N GLY A 25 -5.15 -13.60 -0.53
CA GLY A 25 -5.85 -12.41 -1.01
C GLY A 25 -5.97 -12.32 -2.54
N PRO A 26 -4.88 -12.48 -3.32
CA PRO A 26 -4.94 -12.42 -4.77
C PRO A 26 -5.86 -13.48 -5.36
N SER A 27 -5.83 -14.70 -4.81
CA SER A 27 -6.70 -15.81 -5.24
C SER A 27 -8.18 -15.50 -4.94
N ALA A 28 -8.48 -14.98 -3.75
CA ALA A 28 -9.83 -14.61 -3.34
C ALA A 28 -10.43 -13.51 -4.25
N LEU A 29 -9.66 -12.50 -4.61
CA LEU A 29 -10.10 -11.43 -5.53
C LEU A 29 -10.37 -11.96 -6.95
N ARG A 30 -9.54 -12.88 -7.45
CA ARG A 30 -9.80 -13.56 -8.72
C ARG A 30 -11.07 -14.40 -8.66
N TYR A 31 -11.24 -15.17 -7.58
CA TYR A 31 -12.44 -15.98 -7.35
C TYR A 31 -13.72 -15.14 -7.30
N ALA A 32 -13.65 -13.95 -6.70
CA ALA A 32 -14.76 -12.98 -6.66
C ALA A 32 -15.09 -12.34 -8.03
N GLY A 33 -14.36 -12.69 -9.10
CA GLY A 33 -14.67 -12.24 -10.46
C GLY A 33 -14.10 -10.86 -10.81
N LEU A 34 -13.01 -10.43 -10.18
CA LEU A 34 -12.41 -9.11 -10.42
C LEU A 34 -12.18 -8.81 -11.91
N ALA A 35 -11.58 -9.75 -12.65
CA ALA A 35 -11.32 -9.57 -14.09
C ALA A 35 -12.62 -9.39 -14.90
N ALA A 36 -13.63 -10.23 -14.62
CA ALA A 36 -14.93 -10.14 -15.28
C ALA A 36 -15.65 -8.82 -14.96
N GLY A 37 -15.56 -8.33 -13.72
CA GLY A 37 -16.10 -7.04 -13.31
C GLY A 37 -15.45 -5.87 -14.06
N LEU A 38 -14.12 -5.86 -14.17
CA LEU A 38 -13.38 -4.84 -14.93
C LEU A 38 -13.71 -4.89 -16.43
N GLN A 39 -13.84 -6.09 -17.01
CA GLN A 39 -14.26 -6.26 -18.40
C GLN A 39 -15.69 -5.77 -18.65
N ALA A 40 -16.61 -6.02 -17.71
CA ALA A 40 -17.98 -5.51 -17.78
C ALA A 40 -18.05 -3.96 -17.75
N LEU A 41 -17.06 -3.29 -17.15
CA LEU A 41 -16.91 -1.83 -17.20
C LEU A 41 -16.26 -1.33 -18.51
N GLY A 42 -15.88 -2.22 -19.42
CA GLY A 42 -15.29 -1.91 -20.72
C GLY A 42 -13.76 -1.82 -20.74
N HIS A 43 -13.07 -2.32 -19.72
CA HIS A 43 -11.61 -2.40 -19.70
C HIS A 43 -11.10 -3.65 -20.42
N SER A 44 -9.91 -3.54 -21.02
CA SER A 44 -9.12 -4.72 -21.38
C SER A 44 -8.36 -5.18 -20.14
N VAL A 45 -8.35 -6.47 -19.84
CA VAL A 45 -7.72 -7.02 -18.64
C VAL A 45 -6.71 -8.09 -19.04
N LEU A 46 -5.46 -7.88 -18.64
CA LEU A 46 -4.39 -8.87 -18.68
C LEU A 46 -4.14 -9.35 -17.24
N ASP A 47 -4.51 -10.59 -16.93
CA ASP A 47 -4.08 -11.20 -15.67
C ASP A 47 -2.67 -11.75 -15.85
N ALA A 48 -1.69 -11.12 -15.21
CA ALA A 48 -0.29 -11.53 -15.26
C ALA A 48 0.04 -12.75 -14.39
N GLY A 49 -0.94 -13.27 -13.65
CA GLY A 49 -0.73 -14.29 -12.64
C GLY A 49 -0.08 -13.73 -11.36
N ASP A 50 0.53 -14.62 -10.59
CA ASP A 50 1.21 -14.27 -9.35
C ASP A 50 2.72 -14.14 -9.59
N LEU A 51 3.32 -13.13 -8.97
CA LEU A 51 4.78 -13.04 -8.91
C LEU A 51 5.31 -14.21 -8.07
N PRO A 52 6.43 -14.83 -8.49
CA PRO A 52 7.04 -15.91 -7.73
C PRO A 52 7.55 -15.38 -6.41
N LEU A 53 7.12 -16.00 -5.30
CA LEU A 53 7.63 -15.66 -3.98
C LEU A 53 9.12 -15.98 -3.90
N VAL A 54 9.90 -15.00 -3.45
CA VAL A 54 11.33 -15.18 -3.23
C VAL A 54 11.53 -15.82 -1.87
N HIS A 55 11.78 -17.11 -1.85
CA HIS A 55 12.36 -17.74 -0.67
C HIS A 55 13.85 -17.44 -0.63
N VAL A 56 14.26 -16.54 0.27
CA VAL A 56 15.68 -16.34 0.58
C VAL A 56 16.12 -17.54 1.43
N PRO A 57 17.09 -18.38 0.97
CA PRO A 57 17.52 -19.54 1.74
C PRO A 57 17.95 -19.12 3.15
N ALA A 58 17.48 -19.84 4.17
CA ALA A 58 17.89 -19.61 5.55
C ALA A 58 19.41 -19.83 5.68
N GLY A 59 20.18 -18.75 5.65
CA GLY A 59 21.64 -18.82 5.67
C GLY A 59 22.33 -17.46 5.78
N ARG A 60 22.87 -17.22 7.00
CA ARG A 60 23.91 -16.25 7.41
C ARG A 60 23.53 -14.84 7.86
N ALA A 61 22.30 -14.35 7.64
CA ALA A 61 21.89 -13.10 8.28
C ALA A 61 21.37 -13.37 9.70
N GLU A 62 21.87 -12.66 10.70
CA GLU A 62 21.25 -12.69 12.03
C GLU A 62 19.79 -12.19 11.92
N PRO A 63 18.85 -12.78 12.65
CA PRO A 63 17.49 -12.26 12.71
C PRO A 63 17.54 -10.78 13.09
N GLU A 64 16.94 -9.92 12.26
CA GLU A 64 16.80 -8.49 12.58
C GLU A 64 15.45 -8.29 13.28
N PRO A 65 15.39 -8.31 14.63
CA PRO A 65 14.11 -8.30 15.35
C PRO A 65 13.30 -7.02 15.11
N ARG A 66 13.95 -5.93 14.69
CA ARG A 66 13.32 -4.64 14.37
C ARG A 66 12.95 -4.50 12.89
N LEU A 67 13.32 -5.45 12.03
CA LEU A 67 13.02 -5.51 10.60
C LEU A 67 12.85 -6.97 10.17
N ARG A 68 11.71 -7.56 10.53
CA ARG A 68 11.45 -8.98 10.29
C ARG A 68 11.30 -9.27 8.79
N HIS A 69 11.88 -10.39 8.35
CA HIS A 69 11.83 -10.84 6.94
C HIS A 69 12.31 -9.80 5.91
N LEU A 70 13.26 -8.94 6.31
CA LEU A 70 13.73 -7.84 5.47
C LEU A 70 14.25 -8.31 4.10
N ALA A 71 14.99 -9.43 4.06
CA ALA A 71 15.57 -9.90 2.81
C ALA A 71 14.48 -10.33 1.81
N GLU A 72 13.46 -11.05 2.29
CA GLU A 72 12.30 -11.48 1.53
C GLU A 72 11.47 -10.27 1.07
N VAL A 73 11.18 -9.32 1.96
CA VAL A 73 10.44 -8.10 1.63
C VAL A 73 11.19 -7.26 0.59
N LEU A 74 12.51 -7.10 0.70
CA LEU A 74 13.30 -6.37 -0.29
C LEU A 74 13.31 -7.08 -1.64
N ALA A 75 13.50 -8.39 -1.66
CA ALA A 75 13.52 -9.16 -2.91
C ALA A 75 12.17 -9.12 -3.63
N MET A 76 11.07 -9.29 -2.88
CA MET A 76 9.71 -9.15 -3.38
C MET A 76 9.47 -7.72 -3.89
N SER A 77 9.81 -6.70 -3.11
CA SER A 77 9.53 -5.30 -3.48
C SER A 77 10.25 -4.89 -4.77
N ARG A 78 11.46 -5.39 -5.02
CA ARG A 78 12.17 -5.17 -6.29
C ARG A 78 11.42 -5.76 -7.48
N GLN A 79 10.94 -7.00 -7.37
CA GLN A 79 10.15 -7.62 -8.45
C GLN A 79 8.84 -6.88 -8.72
N ILE A 80 8.14 -6.46 -7.67
CA ILE A 80 6.91 -5.66 -7.81
C ILE A 80 7.24 -4.32 -8.49
N ALA A 81 8.31 -3.64 -8.06
CA ALA A 81 8.71 -2.36 -8.64
C ALA A 81 9.05 -2.48 -10.12
N GLU A 82 9.82 -3.49 -10.52
CA GLU A 82 10.14 -3.78 -11.91
C GLU A 82 8.88 -4.07 -12.74
N ARG A 83 8.00 -4.95 -12.27
CA ARG A 83 6.77 -5.30 -12.99
C ARG A 83 5.82 -4.12 -13.11
N THR A 84 5.66 -3.35 -12.04
CA THR A 84 4.77 -2.18 -11.99
C THR A 84 5.30 -1.07 -12.90
N ALA A 85 6.61 -0.78 -12.85
CA ALA A 85 7.24 0.20 -13.75
C ALA A 85 7.10 -0.22 -15.23
N ALA A 86 7.28 -1.50 -15.54
CA ALA A 86 7.08 -2.02 -16.89
C ALA A 86 5.62 -1.91 -17.34
N SER A 87 4.66 -2.14 -16.44
CA SER A 87 3.22 -1.96 -16.71
C SER A 87 2.88 -0.53 -17.07
N VAL A 88 3.31 0.43 -16.22
CA VAL A 88 3.11 1.86 -16.43
C VAL A 88 3.81 2.32 -17.72
N GLY A 89 5.02 1.85 -17.99
CA GLY A 89 5.77 2.16 -19.21
C GLY A 89 5.10 1.71 -20.51
N ARG A 90 4.25 0.68 -20.46
CA ARG A 90 3.41 0.25 -21.59
C ARG A 90 2.09 1.03 -21.69
N GLY A 91 1.84 1.98 -20.79
CA GLY A 91 0.58 2.72 -20.71
C GLY A 91 -0.57 1.92 -20.08
N CYS A 92 -0.27 0.78 -19.46
CA CYS A 92 -1.26 -0.01 -18.72
C CYS A 92 -1.53 0.62 -17.34
N LEU A 93 -2.69 0.34 -16.77
CA LEU A 93 -2.98 0.57 -15.35
C LEU A 93 -2.59 -0.69 -14.56
N PRO A 94 -1.50 -0.68 -13.77
CA PRO A 94 -1.20 -1.80 -12.89
C PRO A 94 -2.23 -1.85 -11.74
N LEU A 95 -2.80 -3.03 -11.51
CA LEU A 95 -3.61 -3.33 -10.33
C LEU A 95 -2.93 -4.46 -9.56
N VAL A 96 -2.17 -4.07 -8.54
CA VAL A 96 -1.43 -5.01 -7.68
C VAL A 96 -2.38 -5.59 -6.64
N LEU A 97 -2.51 -6.91 -6.61
CA LEU A 97 -3.32 -7.65 -5.64
C LEU A 97 -2.38 -8.16 -4.56
N GLY A 98 -2.49 -7.60 -3.36
CA GLY A 98 -1.57 -7.86 -2.26
C GLY A 98 -1.92 -9.09 -1.43
N GLY A 99 -0.98 -9.42 -0.56
CA GLY A 99 -1.24 -10.04 0.73
C GLY A 99 -1.10 -8.98 1.83
N ASP A 100 -0.01 -8.96 2.60
CA ASP A 100 0.22 -7.86 3.54
C ASP A 100 0.61 -6.54 2.84
N HIS A 101 0.45 -5.41 3.55
CA HIS A 101 0.61 -4.08 2.97
C HIS A 101 2.07 -3.71 2.61
N SER A 102 3.06 -4.54 2.94
CA SER A 102 4.45 -4.29 2.50
C SER A 102 4.60 -4.33 0.97
N VAL A 103 3.65 -4.95 0.25
CA VAL A 103 3.61 -4.95 -1.22
C VAL A 103 3.55 -3.53 -1.81
N ALA A 104 2.99 -2.57 -1.07
CA ALA A 104 2.88 -1.17 -1.50
C ALA A 104 4.26 -0.53 -1.69
N LEU A 105 5.28 -0.96 -0.94
CA LEU A 105 6.64 -0.44 -1.10
C LEU A 105 7.14 -0.64 -2.53
N GLY A 106 7.03 -1.85 -3.06
CA GLY A 106 7.43 -2.14 -4.45
C GLY A 106 6.47 -1.51 -5.46
N ALA A 107 5.16 -1.62 -5.23
CA ALA A 107 4.14 -1.16 -6.18
C ALA A 107 4.20 0.36 -6.40
N VAL A 108 4.27 1.14 -5.32
CA VAL A 108 4.36 2.60 -5.41
C VAL A 108 5.71 3.03 -5.98
N CYS A 109 6.83 2.40 -5.59
CA CYS A 109 8.14 2.68 -6.20
C CYS A 109 8.16 2.45 -7.71
N GLY A 110 7.55 1.36 -8.18
CA GLY A 110 7.45 1.07 -9.62
C GLY A 110 6.53 2.05 -10.35
N ALA A 111 5.39 2.40 -9.77
CA ALA A 111 4.47 3.37 -10.36
C ALA A 111 5.09 4.79 -10.43
N ALA A 112 5.85 5.18 -9.42
CA ALA A 112 6.51 6.48 -9.32
C ALA A 112 7.84 6.56 -10.08
N HIS A 113 8.29 5.49 -10.74
CA HIS A 113 9.64 5.38 -11.30
C HIS A 113 10.03 6.58 -12.19
N ASN A 114 9.12 7.03 -13.05
CA ASN A 114 9.27 8.21 -13.92
C ASN A 114 8.19 9.27 -13.68
N HIS A 115 7.45 9.19 -12.57
CA HIS A 115 6.26 10.02 -12.32
C HIS A 115 6.24 10.53 -10.88
N THR A 116 5.85 11.78 -10.71
CA THR A 116 5.49 12.37 -9.42
C THR A 116 4.04 12.03 -9.12
N LEU A 117 3.83 11.19 -8.11
CA LEU A 117 2.50 10.70 -7.76
C LEU A 117 2.01 11.36 -6.47
N GLY A 118 0.72 11.68 -6.45
CA GLY A 118 -0.04 11.78 -5.22
C GLY A 118 -0.40 10.38 -4.74
N VAL A 119 -0.42 10.16 -3.42
CA VAL A 119 -0.81 8.89 -2.82
C VAL A 119 -1.99 9.10 -1.90
N LEU A 120 -3.09 8.41 -2.22
CA LEU A 120 -4.21 8.24 -1.29
C LEU A 120 -4.05 6.87 -0.62
N TRP A 121 -3.89 6.89 0.69
CA TRP A 121 -3.71 5.70 1.52
C TRP A 121 -4.96 5.46 2.35
N VAL A 122 -5.78 4.48 1.95
CA VAL A 122 -7.05 4.16 2.61
C VAL A 122 -6.82 2.93 3.49
N ASP A 123 -6.79 3.14 4.80
CA ASP A 123 -6.27 2.15 5.77
C ASP A 123 -6.80 2.45 7.18
N ALA A 124 -6.94 1.43 8.04
CA ALA A 124 -7.15 1.63 9.47
C ALA A 124 -5.89 2.15 10.20
N HIS A 125 -4.72 1.84 9.64
CA HIS A 125 -3.39 2.09 10.18
C HIS A 125 -2.68 3.21 9.41
N GLY A 126 -1.54 3.65 9.97
CA GLY A 126 -0.71 4.68 9.35
C GLY A 126 0.31 4.12 8.37
N ASP A 127 0.76 2.89 8.61
CA ASP A 127 1.89 2.26 7.93
C ASP A 127 3.13 3.17 7.85
N PHE A 128 3.28 4.02 8.87
CA PHE A 128 4.21 5.13 8.92
C PHE A 128 5.23 4.98 10.04
N ASN A 129 5.43 3.75 10.53
CA ASN A 129 6.49 3.47 11.49
C ASN A 129 7.87 3.43 10.82
N THR A 130 8.90 3.71 11.61
CA THR A 130 10.30 3.37 11.32
C THR A 130 10.77 2.24 12.23
N VAL A 131 12.02 1.80 12.05
CA VAL A 131 12.68 0.83 12.94
C VAL A 131 12.67 1.30 14.40
N GLU A 132 12.76 2.61 14.62
CA GLU A 132 12.80 3.23 15.93
C GLU A 132 11.43 3.29 16.59
N SER A 133 10.37 3.57 15.81
CA SER A 133 9.01 3.78 16.34
C SER A 133 8.18 2.50 16.42
N SER A 134 8.46 1.51 15.56
CA SER A 134 7.66 0.28 15.51
C SER A 134 7.78 -0.54 16.80
N PRO A 135 6.65 -0.94 17.41
CA PRO A 135 6.65 -1.83 18.58
C PRO A 135 6.93 -3.30 18.20
N SER A 136 6.72 -3.70 16.94
CA SER A 136 6.75 -5.10 16.51
C SER A 136 7.97 -5.47 15.67
N GLY A 137 8.53 -4.50 14.95
CA GLY A 137 9.53 -4.72 13.90
C GLY A 137 8.95 -5.32 12.61
N ASN A 138 7.63 -5.38 12.48
CA ASN A 138 6.95 -5.89 11.30
C ASN A 138 6.95 -4.84 10.18
N ILE A 139 7.45 -5.20 8.99
CA ILE A 139 7.66 -4.23 7.90
C ILE A 139 6.36 -3.77 7.25
N HIS A 140 5.26 -4.53 7.34
CA HIS A 140 3.97 -4.08 6.79
C HIS A 140 3.47 -2.76 7.39
N GLY A 141 3.89 -2.40 8.62
CA GLY A 141 3.54 -1.12 9.25
C GLY A 141 4.54 0.02 8.96
N MET A 142 5.49 -0.18 8.05
CA MET A 142 6.52 0.78 7.67
C MET A 142 6.52 1.26 6.19
N PRO A 143 5.72 0.72 5.24
CA PRO A 143 5.94 0.99 3.82
C PRO A 143 5.71 2.47 3.47
N LEU A 144 4.72 3.15 4.06
CA LEU A 144 4.42 4.53 3.72
C LEU A 144 5.51 5.49 4.23
N ALA A 145 6.07 5.24 5.41
CA ALA A 145 7.23 5.98 5.90
C ALA A 145 8.45 5.78 5.00
N ALA A 146 8.73 4.55 4.57
CA ALA A 146 9.83 4.23 3.65
C ALA A 146 9.66 4.93 2.29
N LEU A 147 8.45 4.91 1.72
CA LEU A 147 8.12 5.62 0.48
C LEU A 147 8.34 7.13 0.60
N CYS A 148 8.09 7.69 1.78
CA CYS A 148 8.35 9.08 2.15
C CYS A 148 9.83 9.38 2.48
N GLY A 149 10.73 8.42 2.29
CA GLY A 149 12.17 8.60 2.52
C GLY A 149 12.61 8.47 3.97
N LEU A 150 11.73 8.02 4.87
CA LEU A 150 11.99 7.87 6.30
C LEU A 150 12.34 6.41 6.66
N GLY A 151 12.98 6.20 7.80
CA GLY A 151 13.33 4.87 8.30
C GLY A 151 14.58 4.25 7.66
N ASP A 152 14.63 2.92 7.61
CA ASP A 152 15.81 2.17 7.16
C ASP A 152 16.11 2.43 5.68
N LYS A 153 17.36 2.80 5.37
CA LYS A 153 17.79 3.13 4.01
C LYS A 153 17.61 1.98 3.01
N ARG A 154 17.64 0.73 3.46
CA ARG A 154 17.43 -0.42 2.58
C ARG A 154 16.00 -0.46 2.04
N LEU A 155 15.03 0.02 2.82
CA LEU A 155 13.63 0.16 2.41
C LEU A 155 13.40 1.47 1.65
N SER A 156 13.85 2.60 2.21
CA SER A 156 13.54 3.93 1.64
C SER A 156 14.27 4.25 0.34
N ALA A 157 15.39 3.57 0.06
CA ALA A 157 16.14 3.69 -1.19
C ALA A 157 15.75 2.63 -2.24
N LEU A 158 14.60 1.96 -2.11
CA LEU A 158 14.12 0.99 -3.10
C LEU A 158 13.70 1.65 -4.42
N GLY A 159 13.12 2.86 -4.35
CA GLY A 159 12.64 3.59 -5.52
C GLY A 159 13.75 4.19 -6.38
N ALA A 160 13.40 4.66 -7.57
CA ALA A 160 14.32 5.35 -8.47
C ALA A 160 14.87 6.68 -7.90
N ARG A 161 14.20 7.23 -6.89
CA ARG A 161 14.56 8.45 -6.16
C ARG A 161 14.13 8.33 -4.70
N VAL A 162 14.77 9.14 -3.84
CA VAL A 162 14.44 9.24 -2.41
C VAL A 162 14.10 10.69 -2.07
N PRO A 163 12.89 10.97 -1.54
CA PRO A 163 11.81 10.02 -1.33
C PRO A 163 11.17 9.57 -2.66
N ALA A 164 10.54 8.39 -2.67
CA ALA A 164 9.79 7.93 -3.84
C ALA A 164 8.52 8.76 -4.03
N VAL A 165 7.92 9.19 -2.91
CA VAL A 165 6.73 10.04 -2.84
C VAL A 165 7.00 11.17 -1.85
N GLN A 166 6.68 12.40 -2.23
CA GLN A 166 6.81 13.54 -1.31
C GLN A 166 5.73 13.44 -0.22
N PRO A 167 6.05 13.56 1.08
CA PRO A 167 5.07 13.49 2.15
C PRO A 167 3.88 14.46 1.98
N GLN A 168 4.12 15.62 1.37
CA GLN A 168 3.09 16.64 1.11
C GLN A 168 2.10 16.24 0.01
N HIS A 169 2.37 15.15 -0.72
CA HIS A 169 1.48 14.58 -1.72
C HIS A 169 0.83 13.28 -1.20
N VAL A 170 0.82 13.07 0.11
CA VAL A 170 0.21 11.90 0.76
C VAL A 170 -0.98 12.33 1.61
N ALA A 171 -2.10 11.62 1.45
CA ALA A 171 -3.24 11.73 2.34
C ALA A 171 -3.67 10.33 2.82
N LEU A 172 -3.82 10.18 4.14
CA LEU A 172 -4.43 8.99 4.75
C LEU A 172 -5.92 9.21 4.97
N LEU A 173 -6.72 8.16 4.78
CA LEU A 173 -8.18 8.17 4.96
C LEU A 173 -8.63 6.92 5.71
N GLY A 174 -9.45 7.07 6.76
CA GLY A 174 -10.01 5.94 7.51
C GLY A 174 -9.18 5.49 8.72
N VAL A 175 -8.09 6.21 9.01
CA VAL A 175 -7.16 5.92 10.10
C VAL A 175 -7.87 5.95 11.44
N ARG A 176 -7.57 4.96 12.28
CA ARG A 176 -8.10 4.83 13.65
C ARG A 176 -7.22 4.04 14.60
N ASN A 177 -6.11 3.47 14.12
CA ASN A 177 -5.16 2.73 14.93
C ASN A 177 -3.73 3.16 14.58
N LEU A 178 -3.17 4.09 15.35
CA LEU A 178 -1.82 4.60 15.17
C LEU A 178 -1.00 4.37 16.43
N ASP A 179 0.26 3.98 16.24
CA ASP A 179 1.23 4.03 17.33
C ASP A 179 1.56 5.49 17.69
N ALA A 180 1.95 5.72 18.95
CA ALA A 180 2.33 7.07 19.41
C ALA A 180 3.49 7.69 18.59
N GLY A 181 4.39 6.85 18.09
CA GLY A 181 5.48 7.26 17.20
C GLY A 181 4.97 7.71 15.83
N GLU A 182 4.01 6.99 15.24
CA GLU A 182 3.42 7.35 13.94
C GLU A 182 2.71 8.69 13.99
N HIS A 183 1.93 8.95 15.04
CA HIS A 183 1.27 10.25 15.22
C HIS A 183 2.25 11.43 15.11
N THR A 184 3.42 11.29 15.74
CA THR A 184 4.45 12.33 15.72
C THR A 184 5.11 12.43 14.34
N LEU A 185 5.42 11.29 13.72
CA LEU A 185 6.08 11.22 12.42
C LEU A 185 5.20 11.77 11.29
N LEU A 186 3.93 11.36 11.21
CA LEU A 186 2.96 11.83 10.22
C LEU A 186 2.84 13.37 10.27
N ARG A 187 2.69 13.91 11.47
CA ARG A 187 2.59 15.36 11.69
C ARG A 187 3.86 16.10 11.28
N THR A 188 5.02 15.56 11.64
CA THR A 188 6.32 16.19 11.35
C THR A 188 6.67 16.13 9.87
N ALA A 189 6.32 15.03 9.19
CA ALA A 189 6.53 14.86 7.75
C ALA A 189 5.59 15.74 6.92
N GLY A 190 4.45 16.17 7.49
CA GLY A 190 3.46 16.99 6.80
C GLY A 190 2.50 16.18 5.94
N VAL A 191 2.24 14.93 6.34
CA VAL A 191 1.25 14.05 5.70
C VAL A 191 -0.15 14.44 6.17
N ALA A 192 -1.11 14.55 5.25
CA ALA A 192 -2.50 14.81 5.62
C ALA A 192 -3.18 13.55 6.16
N VAL A 193 -3.92 13.67 7.27
CA VAL A 193 -4.64 12.55 7.89
C VAL A 193 -6.11 12.93 8.05
N TYR A 194 -6.97 12.14 7.41
CA TYR A 194 -8.42 12.19 7.51
C TYR A 194 -8.90 10.93 8.25
N ASP A 195 -8.75 10.96 9.56
CA ASP A 195 -9.12 9.86 10.46
C ASP A 195 -10.64 9.65 10.55
N MET A 196 -11.07 8.58 11.22
CA MET A 196 -12.50 8.29 11.39
C MET A 196 -13.26 9.42 12.10
N ALA A 197 -12.65 10.12 13.05
CA ALA A 197 -13.29 11.25 13.74
C ALA A 197 -13.53 12.44 12.79
N HIS A 198 -12.61 12.69 11.86
CA HIS A 198 -12.79 13.65 10.79
C HIS A 198 -13.93 13.23 9.85
N ILE A 199 -13.97 11.96 9.44
CA ILE A 199 -15.01 11.42 8.55
C ILE A 199 -16.39 11.48 9.22
N ASP A 200 -16.50 11.15 10.51
CA ASP A 200 -17.75 11.26 11.28
C ASP A 200 -18.26 12.69 11.34
N ARG A 201 -17.33 13.66 11.45
CA ARG A 201 -17.66 15.08 11.57
C ARG A 201 -18.04 15.73 10.24
N PHE A 202 -17.33 15.41 9.16
CA PHE A 202 -17.44 16.13 7.88
C PHE A 202 -18.08 15.30 6.77
N GLY A 203 -18.17 13.98 6.94
CA GLY A 203 -18.70 13.04 5.96
C GLY A 203 -17.65 12.61 4.92
N MET A 204 -17.78 11.36 4.45
CA MET A 204 -16.86 10.73 3.49
C MET A 204 -16.63 11.57 2.22
N ALA A 205 -17.69 12.14 1.64
CA ALA A 205 -17.56 12.93 0.41
C ALA A 205 -16.64 14.14 0.59
N ALA A 206 -16.85 14.94 1.65
CA ALA A 206 -16.03 16.10 1.93
C ALA A 206 -14.58 15.73 2.29
N SER A 207 -14.38 14.64 3.03
CA SER A 207 -13.05 14.14 3.37
C SER A 207 -12.28 13.66 2.13
N MET A 208 -12.94 12.93 1.22
CA MET A 208 -12.35 12.48 -0.03
C MET A 208 -12.01 13.65 -0.95
N GLU A 209 -12.89 14.65 -1.08
CA GLU A 209 -12.62 15.86 -1.86
C GLU A 209 -11.40 16.63 -1.32
N ALA A 210 -11.31 16.79 0.00
CA ALA A 210 -10.17 17.43 0.64
C ALA A 210 -8.87 16.64 0.46
N ALA A 211 -8.93 15.31 0.61
CA ALA A 211 -7.80 14.42 0.39
C ALA A 211 -7.29 14.48 -1.06
N LEU A 212 -8.18 14.38 -2.05
CA LEU A 212 -7.84 14.50 -3.47
C LEU A 212 -7.26 15.87 -3.81
N ALA A 213 -7.86 16.96 -3.29
CA ALA A 213 -7.34 18.31 -3.49
C ALA A 213 -5.92 18.48 -2.92
N HIS A 214 -5.62 17.81 -1.80
CA HIS A 214 -4.29 17.82 -1.19
C HIS A 214 -3.25 17.10 -2.06
N VAL A 215 -3.54 15.87 -2.51
CA VAL A 215 -2.54 15.01 -3.16
C VAL A 215 -2.37 15.24 -4.66
N LEU A 216 -3.36 15.83 -5.33
CA LEU A 216 -3.30 16.05 -6.79
C LEU A 216 -2.55 17.34 -7.19
N GLY A 217 -2.14 18.17 -6.22
CA GLY A 217 -1.33 19.35 -6.50
C GLY A 217 0.05 18.97 -7.06
N ASN A 218 0.40 19.46 -8.25
CA ASN A 218 1.70 19.27 -8.89
C ASN A 218 2.16 17.81 -9.08
N CYS A 219 1.21 16.88 -9.28
CA CYS A 219 1.47 15.47 -9.55
C CYS A 219 1.07 15.06 -10.98
N ASP A 220 1.81 14.11 -11.54
CA ASP A 220 1.55 13.48 -12.85
C ASP A 220 0.40 12.47 -12.78
N GLY A 221 0.08 11.95 -11.59
CA GLY A 221 -0.96 10.96 -11.37
C GLY A 221 -1.26 10.69 -9.90
N LEU A 222 -2.25 9.83 -9.65
CA LEU A 222 -2.66 9.36 -8.34
C LEU A 222 -2.38 7.85 -8.23
N TYR A 223 -1.77 7.44 -7.13
CA TYR A 223 -1.77 6.05 -6.68
C TYR A 223 -2.76 5.89 -5.53
N LEU A 224 -3.61 4.89 -5.61
CA LEU A 224 -4.50 4.48 -4.52
C LEU A 224 -3.92 3.21 -3.89
N SER A 225 -3.51 3.30 -2.62
CA SER A 225 -3.29 2.13 -1.77
C SER A 225 -4.52 1.93 -0.91
N LEU A 226 -5.15 0.76 -1.02
CA LEU A 226 -6.34 0.42 -0.25
C LEU A 226 -6.05 -0.84 0.55
N ASP A 227 -5.90 -0.70 1.86
CA ASP A 227 -6.01 -1.81 2.79
C ASP A 227 -7.50 -2.07 3.03
N VAL A 228 -7.89 -3.34 2.91
CA VAL A 228 -9.27 -3.76 3.11
C VAL A 228 -9.68 -3.57 4.58
N ASP A 229 -8.72 -3.54 5.52
CA ASP A 229 -9.00 -3.28 6.93
C ASP A 229 -9.43 -1.84 7.23
N ALA A 230 -9.34 -0.93 6.25
CA ALA A 230 -9.96 0.39 6.35
C ALA A 230 -11.47 0.29 6.59
N LEU A 231 -12.11 -0.73 6.02
CA LEU A 231 -13.52 -1.02 6.24
C LEU A 231 -13.76 -1.62 7.62
N ASP A 232 -14.94 -1.37 8.17
CA ASP A 232 -15.34 -1.98 9.43
C ASP A 232 -15.40 -3.52 9.28
N PRO A 233 -14.95 -4.30 10.28
CA PRO A 233 -15.03 -5.75 10.26
C PRO A 233 -16.44 -6.33 10.08
N LEU A 234 -17.49 -5.55 10.33
CA LEU A 234 -18.88 -5.90 9.97
C LEU A 234 -19.06 -6.12 8.47
N TYR A 235 -18.29 -5.41 7.63
CA TYR A 235 -18.36 -5.48 6.17
C TYR A 235 -17.17 -6.24 5.57
N ALA A 236 -15.98 -6.12 6.17
CA ALA A 236 -14.76 -6.76 5.69
C ALA A 236 -14.07 -7.56 6.80
N PRO A 237 -14.64 -8.70 7.24
CA PRO A 237 -14.07 -9.50 8.32
C PRO A 237 -12.79 -10.27 7.92
N GLY A 238 -12.58 -10.48 6.62
CA GLY A 238 -11.48 -11.29 6.07
C GLY A 238 -10.17 -10.53 5.92
N VAL A 239 -9.69 -9.88 6.98
CA VAL A 239 -8.48 -9.02 6.95
C VAL A 239 -7.42 -9.41 7.97
N GLY A 240 -6.18 -8.97 7.75
CA GLY A 240 -5.02 -9.30 8.58
C GLY A 240 -5.08 -8.71 9.99
N THR A 241 -5.54 -7.47 10.14
CA THR A 241 -5.59 -6.76 11.44
C THR A 241 -6.92 -6.00 11.57
N PRO A 242 -8.03 -6.68 11.86
CA PRO A 242 -9.34 -6.03 11.91
C PRO A 242 -9.41 -5.01 13.07
N VAL A 243 -9.83 -3.79 12.77
CA VAL A 243 -10.05 -2.73 13.78
C VAL A 243 -11.51 -2.25 13.71
N PRO A 244 -12.30 -2.32 14.79
CA PRO A 244 -13.68 -1.81 14.81
C PRO A 244 -13.79 -0.30 14.57
N GLY A 245 -14.98 0.17 14.16
CA GLY A 245 -15.25 1.59 13.92
C GLY A 245 -14.69 2.08 12.59
N GLY A 246 -14.71 1.23 11.56
CA GLY A 246 -14.16 1.52 10.24
C GLY A 246 -15.16 2.08 9.25
N LEU A 247 -14.73 2.19 7.99
CA LEU A 247 -15.58 2.64 6.89
C LEU A 247 -16.73 1.68 6.65
N SER A 248 -17.89 2.23 6.28
CA SER A 248 -19.01 1.43 5.79
C SER A 248 -18.76 0.93 4.36
N TYR A 249 -19.60 0.01 3.88
CA TYR A 249 -19.59 -0.37 2.46
C TYR A 249 -20.01 0.77 1.51
N ARG A 250 -20.84 1.72 1.97
CA ARG A 250 -21.38 2.84 1.18
C ARG A 250 -20.47 4.05 1.17
#